data_AF-A0A349MA33-F1
#
_entry.id   AF-A0A349MA33-F1
#
_cell.length_a   1.000
_cell.length_b   1.000
_cell.length_c   1.000
_cell.angle_alpha   90.00
_cell.angle_beta   90.00
_cell.angle_gamma   90.00
#
_symmetry.space_group_name_H-M   'P 1'
#
loop_
_entity.id
_entity.type
_entity.pdbx_description
1 polymer ?
#
loop_
_entity_poly.entity_id
_entity_poly.type
_entity_poly.pdbx_seq_one_letter_code
_entity_poly.pdbx_strand_id
1 'polypeptide(L)'
;MKNNTSLWLQTCTLACILFLAGCNASEVADQAPAQEPEAPTMEQAIAERGEPCTCVAENHEAMSGLLESLRSTERVTAQEINIQIAQMMLPCMKPSGNIDLDRQYSRAMGQCDGFAALTDVMTQVKEEVQARVSIEAAQEQAKDLGGVKGANAVLNKLKES
;
A
#
# COMPACT_ATOMS: atom_id res chain seq x y z
N MET A 1 -17.43 -4.02 58.36
CA MET A 1 -18.71 -3.32 58.08
C MET A 1 -18.64 -2.87 56.62
N LYS A 2 -19.55 -3.16 55.70
CA LYS A 2 -20.81 -3.91 55.71
C LYS A 2 -21.04 -4.33 54.25
N ASN A 3 -21.41 -5.58 54.05
CA ASN A 3 -21.87 -6.14 52.78
C ASN A 3 -23.22 -5.49 52.41
N ASN A 4 -23.50 -5.36 51.11
CA ASN A 4 -24.88 -5.29 50.63
C ASN A 4 -25.17 -6.50 49.75
N THR A 5 -25.65 -7.52 50.45
CA THR A 5 -26.39 -8.67 49.98
C THR A 5 -27.80 -8.29 49.54
N SER A 6 -28.36 -9.13 48.65
CA SER A 6 -29.77 -9.53 48.62
C SER A 6 -30.77 -8.59 47.92
N LEU A 7 -31.25 -9.04 46.77
CA LEU A 7 -32.60 -9.62 46.63
C LEU A 7 -32.48 -10.70 45.51
N TRP A 8 -32.36 -11.98 45.88
CA TRP A 8 -33.45 -12.97 45.75
C TRP A 8 -33.86 -13.18 44.28
N LEU A 9 -33.42 -14.21 43.57
CA LEU A 9 -33.61 -15.66 43.81
C LEU A 9 -35.04 -16.01 44.24
N GLN A 10 -35.75 -16.68 43.32
CA GLN A 10 -36.97 -17.52 43.42
C GLN A 10 -37.94 -17.10 42.30
N THR A 11 -38.35 -17.96 41.36
CA THR A 11 -38.76 -19.37 41.44
C THR A 11 -38.54 -20.06 40.09
N CYS A 12 -37.72 -21.11 40.00
CA CYS A 12 -38.13 -22.52 40.03
C CYS A 12 -39.17 -22.99 38.99
N THR A 13 -38.68 -23.88 38.11
CA THR A 13 -39.24 -25.18 37.69
C THR A 13 -40.27 -25.30 36.56
N LEU A 14 -39.96 -26.28 35.69
CA LEU A 14 -40.82 -27.08 34.79
C LEU A 14 -41.26 -26.35 33.51
N ALA A 15 -41.16 -26.89 32.29
CA ALA A 15 -41.16 -28.29 31.88
C ALA A 15 -40.51 -28.47 30.49
N CYS A 16 -39.78 -29.58 30.31
CA CYS A 16 -39.57 -30.21 29.02
C CYS A 16 -40.89 -30.76 28.50
N ILE A 17 -41.39 -30.28 27.36
CA ILE A 17 -42.28 -31.04 26.47
C ILE A 17 -41.90 -30.69 25.01
N LEU A 18 -41.21 -31.64 24.36
CA LEU A 18 -41.30 -31.88 22.92
C LEU A 18 -42.78 -32.03 22.54
N PHE A 19 -43.25 -31.50 21.41
CA PHE A 19 -44.09 -32.24 20.43
C PHE A 19 -44.66 -31.30 19.34
N LEU A 20 -44.24 -31.61 18.11
CA LEU A 20 -44.98 -31.62 16.83
C LEU A 20 -45.74 -30.37 16.31
N ALA A 21 -45.30 -29.98 15.10
CA ALA A 21 -46.13 -29.70 13.93
C ALA A 21 -47.49 -29.01 14.16
N GLY A 22 -47.48 -27.69 14.03
CA GLY A 22 -48.66 -26.91 13.65
C GLY A 22 -48.37 -26.19 12.35
N CYS A 23 -49.05 -26.58 11.27
CA CYS A 23 -49.13 -25.84 10.02
C CYS A 23 -49.53 -24.39 10.31
N ASN A 24 -48.64 -23.44 10.02
CA ASN A 24 -49.07 -22.15 9.55
C ASN A 24 -48.47 -21.95 8.16
N ALA A 25 -49.33 -22.14 7.17
CA ALA A 25 -49.15 -21.56 5.86
C ALA A 25 -48.99 -20.05 6.06
N SER A 26 -47.77 -19.58 5.91
CA SER A 26 -47.49 -18.21 5.55
C SER A 26 -46.54 -18.30 4.39
N GLU A 27 -47.06 -17.85 3.25
CA GLU A 27 -46.46 -17.87 1.94
C GLU A 27 -44.99 -17.49 2.06
N VAL A 28 -44.12 -18.45 1.77
CA VAL A 28 -42.73 -18.16 1.44
C VAL A 28 -42.82 -17.44 0.11
N ALA A 29 -42.98 -16.12 0.16
CA ALA A 29 -42.62 -15.28 -0.96
C ALA A 29 -41.18 -15.68 -1.30
N ASP A 30 -40.98 -16.20 -2.52
CA ASP A 30 -39.67 -16.42 -3.12
C ASP A 30 -38.84 -15.15 -2.91
N GLN A 31 -38.04 -15.14 -1.85
CA GLN A 31 -36.96 -14.19 -1.72
C GLN A 31 -35.95 -14.67 -2.77
N ALA A 32 -36.03 -14.06 -3.96
CA ALA A 32 -34.96 -14.10 -4.92
C ALA A 32 -33.64 -13.93 -4.14
N PRO A 33 -32.67 -14.84 -4.28
CA PRO A 33 -31.47 -14.79 -3.48
C PRO A 33 -30.87 -13.40 -3.67
N ALA A 34 -30.63 -12.70 -2.55
CA ALA A 34 -29.87 -11.47 -2.57
C ALA A 34 -28.54 -11.82 -3.26
N GLN A 35 -28.35 -11.32 -4.48
CA GLN A 35 -27.10 -11.50 -5.20
C GLN A 35 -26.03 -10.86 -4.33
N GLU A 36 -25.21 -11.69 -3.70
CA GLU A 36 -23.97 -11.24 -3.09
C GLU A 36 -23.17 -10.51 -4.19
N PRO A 37 -22.60 -9.32 -3.90
CA PRO A 37 -21.82 -8.58 -4.88
C PRO A 37 -20.75 -9.52 -5.44
N GLU A 38 -20.78 -9.70 -6.77
CA GLU A 38 -19.91 -10.61 -7.48
C GLU A 38 -18.46 -10.31 -7.11
N ALA A 39 -17.75 -11.31 -6.59
CA ALA A 39 -16.36 -11.11 -6.17
C ALA A 39 -15.53 -10.67 -7.39
N PRO A 40 -14.71 -9.62 -7.26
CA PRO A 40 -14.05 -9.05 -8.42
C PRO A 40 -13.05 -10.04 -9.03
N THR A 41 -13.10 -10.18 -10.35
CA THR A 41 -12.40 -11.25 -11.09
C THR A 41 -11.13 -10.75 -11.78
N MET A 42 -10.27 -11.70 -12.19
CA MET A 42 -9.05 -11.36 -12.95
C MET A 42 -9.35 -10.68 -14.29
N GLU A 43 -10.45 -11.03 -14.94
CA GLU A 43 -10.91 -10.39 -16.17
C GLU A 43 -11.26 -8.93 -15.94
N GLN A 44 -11.88 -8.60 -14.80
CA GLN A 44 -12.15 -7.21 -14.42
C GLN A 44 -10.85 -6.45 -14.16
N ALA A 45 -9.88 -7.07 -13.47
CA ALA A 45 -8.57 -6.45 -13.28
C ALA A 45 -7.87 -6.15 -14.61
N ILE A 46 -7.93 -7.08 -15.58
CA ILE A 46 -7.36 -6.89 -16.92
C ILE A 46 -8.09 -5.78 -17.68
N ALA A 47 -9.41 -5.72 -17.60
CA ALA A 47 -10.18 -4.66 -18.25
C ALA A 47 -9.86 -3.26 -17.68
N GLU A 48 -9.62 -3.16 -16.38
CA GLU A 48 -9.33 -1.89 -15.70
C GLU A 48 -7.86 -1.47 -15.81
N ARG A 49 -6.94 -2.43 -15.75
CA ARG A 49 -5.49 -2.19 -15.62
C ARG A 49 -4.73 -2.48 -16.90
N GLY A 50 -5.31 -3.20 -17.84
CA GLY A 50 -4.64 -3.74 -19.00
C GLY A 50 -4.03 -5.11 -18.75
N GLU A 51 -3.49 -5.70 -19.81
CA GLU A 51 -2.87 -7.03 -19.80
C GLU A 51 -1.57 -7.07 -18.97
N PRO A 52 -1.35 -8.08 -18.10
CA PRO A 52 -0.18 -8.13 -17.22
C PRO A 52 1.16 -8.08 -17.97
N CYS A 53 1.30 -8.79 -19.09
CA CYS A 53 2.58 -8.80 -19.82
C CYS A 53 2.83 -7.52 -20.61
N THR A 54 1.77 -6.90 -21.13
CA THR A 54 1.87 -5.56 -21.71
C THR A 54 2.28 -4.55 -20.64
N CYS A 55 1.68 -4.64 -19.45
CA CYS A 55 2.06 -3.82 -18.30
C CYS A 55 3.55 -3.96 -17.96
N VAL A 56 4.10 -5.18 -17.94
CA VAL A 56 5.53 -5.42 -17.69
C VAL A 56 6.40 -4.77 -18.76
N ALA A 57 6.08 -4.96 -20.04
CA ALA A 57 6.87 -4.41 -21.15
C ALA A 57 6.89 -2.87 -21.13
N GLU A 58 5.72 -2.24 -20.99
CA GLU A 58 5.60 -0.78 -20.97
C GLU A 58 6.27 -0.17 -19.73
N ASN A 59 6.12 -0.79 -18.55
CA ASN A 59 6.82 -0.30 -17.35
C ASN A 59 8.33 -0.49 -17.45
N HIS A 60 8.81 -1.56 -18.09
CA HIS A 60 10.25 -1.76 -18.27
C HIS A 60 10.85 -0.65 -19.14
N GLU A 61 10.19 -0.29 -20.24
CA GLU A 61 10.61 0.83 -21.09
C GLU A 61 10.59 2.15 -20.32
N ALA A 62 9.49 2.45 -19.62
CA ALA A 62 9.35 3.68 -18.84
C ALA A 62 10.41 3.80 -17.72
N MET A 63 10.63 2.72 -16.96
CA MET A 63 11.61 2.72 -15.86
C MET A 63 13.06 2.77 -16.38
N SER A 64 13.34 2.17 -17.53
CA SER A 64 14.65 2.26 -18.16
C SER A 64 14.95 3.68 -18.64
N GLY A 65 13.96 4.33 -19.26
CA GLY A 65 14.06 5.74 -19.65
C GLY A 65 14.26 6.67 -18.44
N LEU A 66 13.56 6.43 -17.33
CA LEU A 66 13.80 7.14 -16.09
C LEU A 66 15.22 6.91 -15.57
N LEU A 67 15.69 5.67 -15.50
CA LEU A 67 17.02 5.37 -14.98
C LEU A 67 18.11 6.10 -15.78
N GLU A 68 17.98 6.16 -17.11
CA GLU A 68 18.89 6.92 -17.96
C GLU A 68 18.79 8.43 -17.70
N SER A 69 17.59 8.96 -17.51
CA SER A 69 17.38 10.35 -17.11
C SER A 69 18.05 10.67 -15.75
N LEU A 70 17.94 9.77 -14.78
CA LEU A 70 18.58 9.90 -13.47
C LEU A 70 20.10 9.89 -13.56
N ARG A 71 20.69 9.11 -14.48
CA ARG A 71 22.14 9.08 -14.67
C ARG A 71 22.67 10.29 -15.43
N SER A 72 21.91 10.80 -16.39
CA SER A 72 22.32 11.92 -17.25
C SER A 72 22.07 13.31 -16.65
N THR A 73 21.14 13.44 -15.70
CA THR A 73 20.77 14.74 -15.14
C THR A 73 21.54 15.05 -13.85
N GLU A 74 22.57 15.90 -13.98
CA GLU A 74 23.10 16.66 -12.85
C GLU A 74 22.01 17.61 -12.34
N ARG A 75 21.53 17.42 -11.09
CA ARG A 75 20.65 18.32 -10.31
C ARG A 75 19.12 18.10 -10.29
N VAL A 76 18.61 16.88 -10.45
CA VAL A 76 17.23 16.57 -10.00
C VAL A 76 17.24 16.23 -8.51
N THR A 77 16.39 16.88 -7.71
CA THR A 77 16.31 16.61 -6.27
C THR A 77 15.60 15.30 -5.97
N ALA A 78 15.85 14.67 -4.82
CA ALA A 78 15.18 13.42 -4.46
C ALA A 78 13.65 13.59 -4.37
N GLN A 79 13.18 14.77 -3.95
CA GLN A 79 11.76 15.10 -3.94
C GLN A 79 11.16 15.12 -5.35
N GLU A 80 11.86 15.75 -6.30
CA GLU A 80 11.44 15.82 -7.70
C GLU A 80 11.43 14.43 -8.35
N ILE A 81 12.39 13.57 -8.02
CA ILE A 81 12.43 12.19 -8.51
C ILE A 81 11.26 11.36 -7.94
N ASN A 82 10.94 11.50 -6.66
CA ASN A 82 9.79 10.81 -6.06
C ASN A 82 8.47 11.21 -6.75
N ILE A 83 8.32 12.48 -7.13
CA ILE A 83 7.15 12.96 -7.88
C ILE A 83 7.13 12.31 -9.28
N GLN A 84 8.26 12.30 -9.98
CA GLN A 84 8.35 11.71 -11.32
C GLN A 84 8.06 10.20 -11.30
N ILE A 85 8.61 9.46 -10.34
CA ILE A 85 8.32 8.02 -10.17
C ILE A 85 6.82 7.80 -9.94
N ALA A 86 6.19 8.59 -9.05
CA ALA A 86 4.76 8.47 -8.78
C ALA A 86 3.88 8.81 -10.00
N GLN A 87 4.34 9.72 -10.87
CA GLN A 87 3.65 10.09 -12.10
C GLN A 87 3.84 9.08 -13.24
N MET A 88 4.98 8.37 -13.25
CA MET A 88 5.31 7.41 -14.31
C MET A 88 4.93 5.97 -13.99
N MET A 89 4.58 5.64 -12.74
CA MET A 89 3.96 4.36 -12.45
C MET A 89 2.69 4.23 -13.28
N LEU A 90 2.75 3.35 -14.28
CA LEU A 90 1.62 3.15 -15.18
C LEU A 90 0.40 2.68 -14.39
N PRO A 91 -0.83 3.05 -14.80
CA PRO A 91 -2.05 2.67 -14.10
C PRO A 91 -2.16 1.17 -13.81
N CYS A 92 -1.55 0.34 -14.67
CA CYS A 92 -1.54 -1.10 -14.53
C CYS A 92 -0.81 -1.61 -13.27
N MET A 93 0.17 -0.86 -12.75
CA MET A 93 0.92 -1.18 -11.53
C MET A 93 0.24 -0.65 -10.26
N LYS A 94 -0.81 0.17 -10.40
CA LYS A 94 -1.51 0.75 -9.27
C LYS A 94 -2.37 -0.32 -8.57
N PRO A 95 -2.24 -0.50 -7.24
CA PRO A 95 -3.12 -1.38 -6.49
C PRO A 95 -4.58 -0.96 -6.65
N SER A 96 -5.49 -1.92 -6.86
CA SER A 96 -6.93 -1.66 -6.91
C SER A 96 -7.55 -1.53 -5.53
N GLY A 97 -6.80 -1.91 -4.47
CA GLY A 97 -7.29 -1.95 -3.10
C GLY A 97 -7.93 -3.30 -2.75
N ASN A 98 -8.06 -4.20 -3.71
CA ASN A 98 -8.39 -5.60 -3.46
C ASN A 98 -7.11 -6.44 -3.41
N ILE A 99 -6.70 -6.81 -2.19
CA ILE A 99 -5.43 -7.51 -1.92
C ILE A 99 -5.32 -8.82 -2.71
N ASP A 100 -6.38 -9.61 -2.78
CA ASP A 100 -6.34 -10.92 -3.43
C ASP A 100 -6.23 -10.77 -4.95
N LEU A 101 -6.92 -9.78 -5.52
CA LEU A 101 -6.86 -9.49 -6.94
C LEU A 101 -5.51 -8.87 -7.32
N ASP A 102 -5.00 -7.93 -6.52
CA ASP A 102 -3.67 -7.34 -6.68
C ASP A 102 -2.57 -8.41 -6.63
N ARG A 103 -2.72 -9.39 -5.74
CA ARG A 103 -1.78 -10.52 -5.64
C ARG A 103 -1.83 -11.43 -6.84
N GLN A 104 -3.02 -11.75 -7.35
CA GLN A 104 -3.17 -12.59 -8.54
C GLN A 104 -2.62 -11.88 -9.78
N TYR A 105 -2.93 -10.60 -9.98
CA TYR A 105 -2.38 -9.79 -11.05
C TYR A 105 -0.85 -9.71 -10.97
N SER A 106 -0.30 -9.49 -9.77
CA SER A 106 1.16 -9.48 -9.56
C SER A 106 1.81 -10.83 -9.87
N ARG A 107 1.15 -11.95 -9.55
CA ARG A 107 1.62 -13.30 -9.92
C ARG A 107 1.62 -13.49 -11.43
N ALA A 108 0.59 -13.01 -12.12
CA ALA A 108 0.51 -13.08 -13.58
C ALA A 108 1.65 -12.27 -14.24
N MET A 109 1.91 -11.05 -13.76
CA MET A 109 3.08 -10.27 -14.19
C MET A 109 4.40 -11.02 -13.97
N GLY A 110 4.53 -11.71 -12.82
CA GLY A 110 5.72 -12.50 -12.50
C GLY A 110 6.01 -13.68 -13.44
N GLN A 111 5.05 -14.05 -14.29
CA GLN A 111 5.20 -15.09 -15.31
C GLN A 111 5.54 -14.53 -16.69
N CYS A 112 5.53 -13.22 -16.87
CA CYS A 112 5.80 -12.56 -18.14
C CYS A 112 7.30 -12.47 -18.41
N ASP A 113 7.67 -12.62 -19.69
CA ASP A 113 9.02 -12.33 -20.14
C ASP A 113 9.39 -10.87 -19.83
N GLY A 114 10.62 -10.68 -19.35
CA GLY A 114 11.11 -9.34 -18.96
C GLY A 114 10.71 -8.89 -17.55
N PHE A 115 9.89 -9.64 -16.80
CA PHE A 115 9.56 -9.28 -15.42
C PHE A 115 10.81 -9.14 -14.53
N ALA A 116 11.76 -10.06 -14.66
CA ALA A 116 13.03 -9.98 -13.93
C ALA A 116 13.83 -8.70 -14.28
N ALA A 117 13.91 -8.36 -15.57
CA ALA A 117 14.57 -7.14 -16.03
C ALA A 117 13.87 -5.88 -15.50
N LEU A 118 12.54 -5.85 -15.50
CA LEU A 118 11.77 -4.78 -14.86
C LEU A 118 12.12 -4.64 -13.38
N THR A 119 12.16 -5.74 -12.62
CA THR A 119 12.52 -5.68 -11.19
C THR A 119 13.95 -5.20 -10.95
N ASP A 120 14.89 -5.55 -11.84
CA ASP A 120 16.28 -5.11 -11.75
C ASP A 120 16.40 -3.60 -12.03
N VAL A 121 15.70 -3.10 -13.04
CA VAL A 121 15.68 -1.65 -13.34
C VAL A 121 15.01 -0.87 -12.22
N MET A 122 13.88 -1.35 -11.68
CA MET A 122 13.23 -0.71 -10.53
C MET A 122 14.13 -0.67 -9.29
N THR A 123 14.94 -1.72 -9.08
CA THR A 123 15.93 -1.75 -7.99
C THR A 123 17.01 -0.70 -8.19
N GLN A 124 17.56 -0.57 -9.40
CA GLN A 124 18.55 0.47 -9.73
C GLN A 124 17.97 1.88 -9.58
N VAL A 125 16.74 2.12 -10.03
CA VAL A 125 16.04 3.41 -9.83
C VAL A 125 15.95 3.74 -8.34
N LYS A 126 15.58 2.77 -7.50
CA LYS A 126 15.52 2.95 -6.04
C LYS A 126 16.89 3.30 -5.45
N GLU A 127 17.95 2.62 -5.87
CA GLU A 127 19.32 2.88 -5.39
C GLU A 127 19.80 4.29 -5.73
N GLU A 128 19.56 4.74 -6.97
CA GLU A 128 19.88 6.10 -7.42
C GLU A 128 19.13 7.17 -6.60
N VAL A 129 17.83 6.94 -6.34
CA VAL A 129 17.04 7.83 -5.48
C VAL A 129 17.62 7.88 -4.07
N GLN A 130 17.94 6.73 -3.47
CA GLN A 130 18.49 6.66 -2.11
C GLN A 130 19.85 7.33 -2.00
N ALA A 131 20.71 7.19 -3.00
CA ALA A 131 21.99 7.89 -3.07
C ALA A 131 21.80 9.40 -3.05
N ARG A 132 20.84 9.92 -3.82
CA ARG A 132 20.53 11.36 -3.90
C ARG A 132 19.93 11.91 -2.61
N VAL A 133 19.00 11.21 -1.97
CA VAL A 133 18.48 11.57 -0.63
C VAL A 133 19.63 11.75 0.36
N SER A 134 20.59 10.83 0.33
CA SER A 134 21.75 10.86 1.24
C SER A 134 22.67 12.06 0.98
N ILE A 135 22.90 12.40 -0.30
CA ILE A 135 23.68 13.58 -0.70
C ILE A 135 22.99 14.88 -0.26
N GLU A 136 21.67 14.98 -0.46
CA GLU A 136 20.89 16.16 -0.05
C GLU A 136 20.91 16.36 1.47
N ALA A 137 20.68 15.29 2.23
CA ALA A 137 20.74 15.34 3.69
C ALA A 137 22.13 15.80 4.19
N ALA A 138 23.22 15.33 3.56
CA ALA A 138 24.57 15.77 3.90
C ALA A 138 24.80 17.26 3.57
N GLN A 139 24.25 17.75 2.45
CA GLN A 139 24.33 19.17 2.09
C GLN A 139 23.52 20.06 3.03
N GLU A 140 22.35 19.61 3.48
CA GLU A 140 21.54 20.33 4.48
C GLU A 140 22.25 20.41 5.83
N GLN A 141 22.82 19.29 6.30
CA GLN A 141 23.65 19.29 7.52
C GLN A 141 24.86 20.23 7.38
N ALA A 142 25.55 20.21 6.24
CA ALA A 142 26.67 21.11 5.99
C ALA A 142 26.26 22.60 5.98
N LYS A 143 25.06 22.93 5.47
CA LYS A 143 24.51 24.29 5.53
C LYS A 143 24.14 24.72 6.95
N ASP A 144 23.55 23.82 7.74
CA ASP A 144 23.18 24.06 9.14
C ASP A 144 24.41 24.25 10.03
N LEU A 145 25.49 23.53 9.73
CA LEU A 145 26.79 23.66 10.40
C LEU A 145 27.64 24.85 9.89
N GLY A 146 27.29 25.46 8.75
CA GLY A 146 28.31 26.07 7.87
C GLY A 146 28.03 27.46 7.26
N GLY A 147 27.08 28.25 7.76
CA GLY A 147 27.22 29.70 7.59
C GLY A 147 28.39 30.21 8.45
N VAL A 148 29.06 31.32 8.10
CA VAL A 148 30.06 32.03 8.95
C VAL A 148 29.56 32.30 10.40
N LYS A 149 28.24 32.18 10.63
CA LYS A 149 27.57 32.17 11.94
C LYS A 149 27.71 30.85 12.73
N GLY A 150 27.74 29.69 12.08
CA GLY A 150 27.84 28.36 12.72
C GLY A 150 29.20 28.12 13.36
N ALA A 151 30.29 28.41 12.64
CA ALA A 151 31.65 28.35 13.20
C ALA A 151 31.84 29.32 14.39
N ASN A 152 31.29 30.54 14.30
CA ASN A 152 31.29 31.48 15.41
C ASN A 152 30.42 31.03 16.60
N ALA A 153 29.29 30.35 16.36
CA ALA A 153 28.46 29.79 17.44
C ALA A 153 29.16 28.65 18.18
N VAL A 154 29.93 27.82 17.47
CA VAL A 154 30.77 26.77 18.09
C VAL A 154 31.92 27.39 18.89
N LEU A 155 32.61 28.39 18.33
CA LEU A 155 33.69 29.10 19.02
C LEU A 155 33.20 29.88 20.26
N ASN A 156 32.00 30.46 20.22
CA ASN A 156 31.40 31.14 21.37
C ASN A 156 31.06 30.17 22.50
N LYS A 157 30.50 28.99 22.21
CA LYS A 157 30.23 27.95 23.23
C LYS A 157 31.50 27.44 23.92
N LEU A 158 32.61 27.34 23.18
CA LEU A 158 33.91 26.94 23.75
C LEU A 158 34.54 28.03 24.63
N LYS A 159 34.13 29.29 24.45
CA LYS A 159 34.65 30.44 25.20
C LYS A 159 33.86 30.72 26.49
N GLU A 160 32.66 30.15 26.59
CA GLU A 160 31.77 30.22 27.77
C GLU A 160 31.92 28.98 28.69
N SER A 161 32.78 28.03 28.34
CA SER A 161 33.19 26.89 29.18
C SER A 161 34.52 27.18 29.88
#